data_AF-A0A9D9NP17-F1
#
_entry.id   AF-A0A9D9NP17-F1
#
_cell.length_a   1.000
_cell.length_b   1.000
_cell.length_c   1.000
_cell.angle_alpha   90.00
_cell.angle_beta   90.00
_cell.angle_gamma   90.00
#
_symmetry.space_group_name_H-M   'P 1'
#
loop_
_entity.id
_entity.type
_entity.pdbx_description
1 polymer ?
#
loop_
_entity_poly.entity_id
_entity_poly.type
_entity_poly.pdbx_seq_one_letter_code
_entity_poly.pdbx_strand_id
1 'polypeptide(L)' 'GAELAGAGFIIEKAFQHGRERIEAAGIRVESLAIVESLDNCRITLR' A
#
# COMPACT_ATOMS: atom_id res chain seq x y z
N GLY A 1 24.38 -12.57 -1.86
CA GLY A 1 22.93 -12.38 -1.71
C GLY A 1 22.56 -10.97 -2.12
N ALA A 2 21.27 -10.62 -2.08
CA ALA A 2 20.77 -9.27 -2.34
C ALA A 2 20.07 -8.72 -1.09
N GLU A 3 20.05 -7.40 -0.95
CA GLU A 3 19.33 -6.69 0.11
C GLU A 3 18.02 -6.13 -0.44
N LEU A 4 16.94 -6.23 0.33
CA LEU A 4 15.65 -5.67 -0.04
C LEU A 4 15.59 -4.19 0.38
N ALA A 5 15.57 -3.29 -0.60
CA ALA A 5 15.48 -1.85 -0.33
C ALA A 5 14.06 -1.40 0.11
N GLY A 6 13.01 -2.14 -0.28
CA GLY A 6 11.61 -1.83 0.03
C GLY A 6 10.66 -2.28 -1.08
N ALA A 7 9.38 -1.93 -0.94
CA ALA A 7 8.32 -2.17 -1.91
C ALA A 7 7.63 -0.84 -2.30
N GLY A 8 7.59 -0.56 -3.60
CA GLY A 8 6.93 0.63 -4.16
C GLY A 8 5.64 0.25 -4.90
N PHE A 9 4.56 0.98 -4.64
CA PHE A 9 3.27 0.78 -5.29
C PHE A 9 2.81 2.08 -5.98
N ILE A 10 2.24 1.95 -7.18
CA ILE A 10 1.62 3.11 -7.85
C ILE A 10 0.27 3.42 -7.18
N ILE A 11 -0.54 2.39 -6.92
CA ILE A 11 -1.86 2.50 -6.29
C ILE A 11 -1.95 1.47 -5.17
N GLU A 12 -2.21 1.92 -3.95
CA GLU A 12 -2.49 1.10 -2.79
C GLU A 12 -3.98 1.09 -2.47
N LYS A 13 -4.53 -0.07 -2.10
CA LYS A 13 -5.88 -0.21 -1.54
C LYS A 13 -5.77 -0.36 -0.03
N ALA A 14 -5.87 0.74 0.71
CA ALA A 14 -5.66 0.77 2.17
C ALA A 14 -6.67 -0.12 2.91
N PHE A 15 -7.91 -0.22 2.39
CA PHE A 15 -8.98 -1.07 2.93
C PHE A 15 -8.75 -2.58 2.78
N GLN A 16 -7.61 -3.03 2.21
CA GLN A 16 -7.27 -4.45 2.07
C GLN A 16 -6.09 -4.90 2.96
N HIS A 17 -5.58 -4.03 3.84
CA HIS A 17 -4.62 -4.41 4.90
C HIS A 17 -3.30 -5.05 4.42
N GLY A 18 -2.95 -4.89 3.14
CA GLY A 18 -1.72 -5.46 2.56
C GLY A 18 -0.44 -4.78 3.09
N ARG A 19 -0.49 -3.45 3.26
CA ARG A 19 0.62 -2.65 3.76
C ARG A 19 1.08 -3.12 5.14
N GLU A 20 0.15 -3.27 6.07
CA GLU A 20 0.45 -3.67 7.46
C GLU A 20 1.16 -5.02 7.52
N ARG A 21 0.79 -5.96 6.63
CA ARG A 21 1.45 -7.27 6.53
C ARG A 21 2.89 -7.17 6.03
N ILE A 22 3.16 -6.26 5.10
CA ILE A 22 4.50 -6.05 4.53
C ILE A 22 5.39 -5.29 5.54
N GLU A 23 4.86 -4.26 6.17
CA GLU A 23 5.56 -3.49 7.21
C GLU A 23 5.86 -4.36 8.45
N ALA A 24 4.95 -5.26 8.84
CA ALA A 24 5.19 -6.24 9.91
C ALA A 24 6.33 -7.21 9.59
N ALA A 25 6.68 -7.40 8.32
CA ALA A 25 7.85 -8.16 7.89
C ALA A 25 9.14 -7.32 7.88
N GLY A 26 9.10 -6.07 8.36
CA GLY A 26 10.25 -5.15 8.39
C GLY A 26 10.57 -4.51 7.05
N ILE A 27 9.64 -4.54 6.08
CA ILE A 27 9.85 -4.04 4.72
C ILE A 27 9.25 -2.64 4.60
N ARG A 28 10.04 -1.66 4.14
CA ARG A 28 9.56 -0.30 3.84
C ARG A 28 8.55 -0.33 2.69
N VAL A 29 7.41 0.35 2.86
CA VAL A 29 6.38 0.51 1.82
C VAL A 29 6.18 1.98 1.46
N GLU A 30 6.20 2.28 0.17
CA GLU A 30 5.93 3.60 -0.39
C GLU A 30 4.86 3.50 -1.49
N SER A 31 3.88 4.40 -1.48
CA SER A 31 2.74 4.38 -2.41
C SER A 31 2.49 5.76 -2.99
N LEU A 32 2.27 5.86 -4.30
CA LEU A 32 2.03 7.15 -4.96
C LEU A 32 0.58 7.64 -4.79
N ALA A 33 -0.39 6.73 -4.79
CA ALA A 33 -1.80 7.02 -4.51
C ALA A 33 -2.36 5.98 -3.54
N ILE A 34 -3.01 6.43 -2.48
CA ILE A 34 -3.61 5.55 -1.48
C ILE A 34 -5.12 5.68 -1.57
N VAL A 35 -5.78 4.59 -1.97
CA VAL A 35 -7.23 4.48 -2.03
C VAL A 35 -7.77 4.05 -0.67
N GLU A 36 -8.51 4.94 -0.01
CA GLU A 36 -9.19 4.66 1.26
C GLU A 36 -10.49 3.89 1.07
N SER A 37 -11.24 4.16 -0.01
CA SER A 37 -12.53 3.50 -0.28
C SER A 37 -12.84 3.47 -1.79
N LEU A 38 -13.58 2.45 -2.20
CA LEU A 38 -14.19 2.28 -3.52
C LEU A 38 -15.72 2.21 -3.45
N ASP A 39 -16.33 2.61 -2.33
CA ASP A 39 -17.76 2.49 -2.09
C ASP A 39 -18.57 3.40 -3.02
N ASN A 40 -19.80 2.98 -3.33
CA ASN A 40 -20.73 3.75 -4.19
C ASN A 40 -20.14 4.12 -5.56
N CYS A 41 -19.27 3.27 -6.11
CA CYS A 41 -18.56 3.52 -7.37
C CYS A 41 -17.76 4.83 -7.38
N ARG A 42 -17.23 5.26 -6.22
CA ARG A 42 -16.42 6.47 -6.07
C ARG A 42 -15.08 6.13 -5.43
N ILE A 43 -14.00 6.67 -6.00
CA ILE A 43 -12.65 6.55 -5.45
C ILE A 43 -12.44 7.67 -4.41
N THR A 44 -12.06 7.31 -3.19
CA THR A 44 -11.61 8.24 -2.16
C THR A 44 -10.11 8.05 -1.95
N LEU A 45 -9.33 9.12 -2.08
CA LEU A 45 -7.87 9.13 -1.92
C LEU A 45 -7.48 9.87 -0.64
N ARG A 46 -6.34 9.50 -0.05
CA ARG A 46 -5.65 10.28 1.00
C ARG A 46 -4.22 10.60 0.63
#